data_AF-A0A975JJ87-F1
#
_entry.id   AF-A0A975JJ87-F1
#
_cell.length_a   1.000
_cell.length_b   1.000
_cell.length_c   1.000
_cell.angle_alpha   90.00
_cell.angle_beta   90.00
_cell.angle_gamma   90.00
#
_symmetry.space_group_name_H-M   'P 1'
#
loop_
_entity.id
_entity.type
_entity.pdbx_description
1 polymer ?
#
loop_
_entity_poly.entity_id
_entity_poly.type
_entity_poly.pdbx_seq_one_letter_code
_entity_poly.pdbx_strand_id
1 'polypeptide(L)'
;MIDSLLQPSVSASLAAPPADPADGDVFRIASGASGFWSGRDDQLAIWLAGAWRYVLPRHGMRVYDRQAGQFILFRDGWHAASAAAPPQGGGVIDVEARTAIAEIAETLRAAGIVPPA
;
A
#
# COMPACT_ATOMS: atom_id res chain seq x y z
N MET A 1 -20.56 -6.40 8.54
CA MET A 1 -20.14 -5.73 7.28
C MET A 1 -19.86 -4.23 7.45
N ILE A 2 -19.68 -3.72 8.67
CA ILE A 2 -19.27 -2.32 8.93
C ILE A 2 -17.78 -2.21 9.32
N ASP A 3 -17.19 -3.30 9.86
CA ASP A 3 -15.76 -3.36 10.20
C ASP A 3 -14.82 -3.23 9.00
N SER A 4 -15.20 -3.77 7.84
CA SER A 4 -14.35 -3.76 6.64
C SER A 4 -14.18 -2.36 6.02
N LEU A 5 -15.07 -1.41 6.33
CA LEU A 5 -14.98 -0.01 5.88
C LEU A 5 -14.51 0.95 6.97
N LEU A 6 -14.43 0.48 8.23
CA LEU A 6 -13.95 1.30 9.36
C LEU A 6 -12.42 1.45 9.30
N GLN A 7 -11.72 0.46 8.77
CA GLN A 7 -10.28 0.47 8.52
C GLN A 7 -9.98 -0.18 7.15
N PRO A 8 -10.07 0.59 6.06
CA PRO A 8 -9.76 0.04 4.73
C PRO A 8 -8.31 -0.44 4.71
N SER A 9 -8.12 -1.75 4.73
CA SER A 9 -6.83 -2.41 4.56
C SER A 9 -6.94 -3.41 3.42
N VAL A 10 -5.85 -3.55 2.66
CA VAL A 10 -5.68 -4.62 1.68
C VAL A 10 -4.70 -5.63 2.25
N SER A 11 -4.94 -6.91 1.96
CA SER A 11 -4.01 -8.00 2.18
C SER A 11 -2.72 -7.76 1.40
N ALA A 12 -2.83 -7.34 0.14
CA ALA A 12 -1.71 -7.10 -0.75
C ALA A 12 -2.11 -6.28 -2.00
N SER A 13 -1.11 -5.74 -2.69
CA SER A 13 -1.23 -5.15 -4.04
C SER A 13 -0.67 -6.12 -5.09
N LEU A 14 -1.51 -6.70 -5.95
CA LEU A 14 -1.16 -7.78 -6.87
C LEU A 14 -1.75 -7.57 -8.27
N ALA A 15 -1.08 -8.04 -9.33
CA ALA A 15 -1.59 -7.98 -10.71
C ALA A 15 -2.38 -9.25 -11.13
N ALA A 16 -2.35 -10.30 -10.32
CA ALA A 16 -3.07 -11.55 -10.56
C ALA A 16 -3.78 -11.99 -9.28
N PRO A 17 -4.98 -12.57 -9.37
CA PRO A 17 -5.67 -13.10 -8.21
C PRO A 17 -4.85 -14.22 -7.55
N PRO A 18 -4.76 -14.26 -6.21
CA PRO A 18 -4.21 -15.42 -5.51
C PRO A 18 -5.08 -16.66 -5.78
N ALA A 19 -4.47 -17.85 -5.68
CA ALA A 19 -5.17 -19.11 -5.93
C ALA A 19 -6.27 -19.37 -4.88
N ASP A 20 -5.97 -19.09 -3.60
CA ASP A 20 -6.83 -19.40 -2.46
C ASP A 20 -7.05 -18.17 -1.56
N PRO A 21 -7.82 -17.16 -2.00
CA PRO A 21 -8.20 -16.03 -1.15
C PRO A 21 -9.17 -16.46 -0.04
N ALA A 22 -9.01 -15.91 1.17
CA ALA A 22 -9.94 -16.12 2.26
C ALA A 22 -11.15 -15.17 2.14
N ASP A 23 -12.30 -15.60 2.67
CA ASP A 23 -13.50 -14.75 2.67
C ASP A 23 -13.24 -13.44 3.42
N GLY A 24 -13.58 -12.32 2.80
CA GLY A 24 -13.31 -10.97 3.30
C GLY A 24 -11.93 -10.41 2.93
N ASP A 25 -11.05 -11.17 2.25
CA ASP A 25 -9.79 -10.62 1.77
C ASP A 25 -10.01 -9.50 0.75
N VAL A 26 -9.20 -8.45 0.87
CA VAL A 26 -9.22 -7.29 -0.02
C VAL A 26 -7.84 -7.15 -0.66
N PHE A 27 -7.79 -6.98 -1.97
CA PHE A 27 -6.57 -6.78 -2.73
C PHE A 27 -6.67 -5.50 -3.55
N ARG A 28 -5.58 -4.77 -3.66
CA ARG A 28 -5.45 -3.76 -4.72
C ARG A 28 -5.01 -4.49 -5.99
N ILE A 29 -5.74 -4.28 -7.08
CA ILE A 29 -5.33 -4.75 -8.40
C ILE A 29 -4.27 -3.80 -8.94
N ALA A 30 -3.03 -4.28 -9.03
CA ALA A 30 -1.93 -3.56 -9.63
C ALA A 30 -2.04 -3.53 -11.16
N SER A 31 -1.30 -2.63 -11.80
CA SER A 31 -1.22 -2.53 -13.25
C SER A 31 -0.77 -3.85 -13.90
N GLY A 32 -1.35 -4.19 -15.05
CA GLY A 32 -1.11 -5.46 -15.74
C GLY A 32 -2.06 -6.56 -15.27
N ALA A 33 -3.28 -6.19 -14.90
CA ALA A 33 -4.25 -7.10 -14.31
C ALA A 33 -4.54 -8.31 -15.22
N SER A 34 -4.60 -9.51 -14.63
CA SER A 34 -4.70 -10.78 -15.36
C SER A 34 -5.71 -11.74 -14.73
N GLY A 35 -6.04 -12.82 -15.45
CA GLY A 35 -7.04 -13.80 -15.01
C GLY A 35 -8.41 -13.15 -14.78
N PHE A 36 -9.04 -13.44 -13.64
CA PHE A 36 -10.31 -12.82 -13.25
C PHE A 36 -10.26 -11.30 -13.07
N TRP A 37 -9.05 -10.73 -12.93
CA TRP A 37 -8.85 -9.30 -12.72
C TRP A 37 -8.58 -8.53 -14.02
N SER A 38 -8.54 -9.21 -15.18
CA SER A 38 -8.21 -8.56 -16.46
C SER A 38 -9.12 -7.35 -16.76
N GLY A 39 -8.49 -6.22 -17.08
CA GLY A 39 -9.17 -4.94 -17.35
C GLY A 39 -9.67 -4.20 -16.10
N ARG A 40 -9.21 -4.58 -14.91
CA ARG A 40 -9.62 -4.00 -13.61
C ARG A 40 -8.47 -3.35 -12.86
N ASP A 41 -7.46 -2.90 -13.57
CA ASP A 41 -6.33 -2.17 -13.00
C ASP A 41 -6.80 -1.04 -12.08
N ASP A 42 -6.06 -0.85 -10.98
CA ASP A 42 -6.31 0.13 -9.92
C ASP A 42 -7.62 -0.04 -9.12
N GLN A 43 -8.43 -1.06 -9.38
CA GLN A 43 -9.60 -1.37 -8.54
C GLN A 43 -9.20 -2.12 -7.27
N LEU A 44 -10.08 -2.11 -6.27
CA LEU A 44 -9.99 -3.01 -5.13
C LEU A 44 -10.83 -4.26 -5.42
N ALA A 45 -10.22 -5.44 -5.32
CA ALA A 45 -10.88 -6.74 -5.39
C ALA A 45 -11.17 -7.26 -3.99
N ILE A 46 -12.38 -7.70 -3.72
CA ILE A 46 -12.81 -8.26 -2.44
C ILE A 46 -13.32 -9.68 -2.72
N TRP A 47 -12.80 -10.68 -2.01
CA TRP A 47 -13.31 -12.04 -2.08
C TRP A 47 -14.45 -12.23 -1.09
N LEU A 48 -15.66 -12.47 -1.57
CA LEU A 48 -16.84 -12.67 -0.72
C LEU A 48 -17.74 -13.78 -1.26
N ALA A 49 -18.08 -14.74 -0.39
CA ALA A 49 -18.97 -15.86 -0.68
C ALA A 49 -18.61 -16.60 -1.97
N GLY A 50 -17.31 -16.82 -2.21
CA GLY A 50 -16.82 -17.55 -3.38
C GLY A 50 -16.80 -16.74 -4.69
N ALA A 51 -16.94 -15.41 -4.62
CA ALA A 51 -16.91 -14.55 -5.79
C ALA A 51 -16.13 -13.25 -5.55
N TRP A 52 -15.50 -12.74 -6.63
CA TRP A 52 -14.86 -11.43 -6.61
C TRP A 52 -15.88 -10.30 -6.71
N ARG A 53 -15.74 -9.32 -5.84
CA ARG A 53 -16.41 -8.02 -5.89
C ARG A 53 -15.36 -6.96 -6.16
N TYR A 54 -15.72 -5.94 -6.95
CA TYR A 54 -14.78 -4.91 -7.33
C TYR A 54 -15.30 -3.54 -6.92
N VAL A 55 -14.39 -2.69 -6.43
CA VAL A 55 -14.69 -1.32 -6.01
C VAL A 55 -13.74 -0.38 -6.72
N LEU A 56 -14.31 0.62 -7.40
CA LEU A 56 -13.55 1.74 -7.94
C LEU A 56 -13.12 2.65 -6.79
N PRO A 57 -11.81 2.91 -6.62
CA PRO A 57 -11.36 3.88 -5.63
C PRO A 57 -11.79 5.30 -6.01
N ARG A 58 -11.82 6.17 -5.00
CA ARG A 58 -12.12 7.60 -5.15
C ARG A 58 -10.92 8.42 -4.73
N HIS A 59 -10.75 9.60 -5.31
CA HIS A 59 -9.69 10.53 -4.89
C HIS A 59 -9.77 10.76 -3.38
N GLY A 60 -8.61 10.70 -2.71
CA GLY A 60 -8.50 10.82 -1.26
C GLY A 60 -8.69 9.50 -0.51
N MET A 61 -9.08 8.41 -1.17
CA MET A 61 -9.14 7.09 -0.54
C MET A 61 -7.74 6.67 -0.09
N ARG A 62 -7.61 6.32 1.19
CA ARG A 62 -6.38 5.80 1.77
C ARG A 62 -6.62 4.38 2.27
N VAL A 63 -5.71 3.48 1.96
CA VAL A 63 -5.79 2.06 2.34
C VAL A 63 -4.46 1.65 2.96
N TYR A 64 -4.48 0.84 4.01
CA TYR A 64 -3.26 0.23 4.55
C TYR A 64 -2.95 -1.07 3.80
N ASP A 65 -1.80 -1.17 3.16
CA ASP A 65 -1.32 -2.40 2.55
C ASP A 65 -0.57 -3.22 3.60
N ARG A 66 -1.17 -4.33 4.03
CA ARG A 66 -0.64 -5.20 5.08
C ARG A 66 0.66 -5.89 4.67
N GLN A 67 0.81 -6.24 3.39
CA GLN A 67 2.04 -6.85 2.89
C GLN A 67 3.16 -5.83 2.79
N ALA A 68 2.87 -4.61 2.34
CA ALA A 68 3.86 -3.56 2.21
C ALA A 68 4.14 -2.80 3.52
N GLY A 69 3.31 -2.97 4.55
CA GLY A 69 3.46 -2.32 5.85
C GLY A 69 3.27 -0.80 5.81
N GLN A 70 2.50 -0.27 4.87
CA GLN A 70 2.33 1.16 4.68
C GLN A 70 0.96 1.56 4.14
N PHE A 71 0.61 2.84 4.30
CA PHE A 71 -0.55 3.42 3.65
C PHE A 71 -0.28 3.78 2.19
N ILE A 72 -1.29 3.55 1.35
CA ILE A 72 -1.35 3.99 -0.03
C ILE A 72 -2.53 4.95 -0.22
N LEU A 73 -2.32 6.01 -0.98
CA LEU A 73 -3.31 7.06 -1.26
C LEU A 73 -3.72 7.02 -2.73
N PHE A 74 -5.02 6.97 -2.99
CA PHE A 74 -5.56 7.12 -4.33
C PHE A 74 -5.80 8.60 -4.67
N ARG A 75 -5.16 9.07 -5.74
CA ARG A 75 -5.47 10.33 -6.43
C ARG A 75 -5.76 9.97 -7.89
N ASP A 76 -4.89 10.30 -8.82
CA ASP A 76 -4.97 9.89 -10.24
C ASP A 76 -4.38 8.47 -10.46
N GLY A 77 -4.54 7.60 -9.48
CA GLY A 77 -3.78 6.37 -9.31
C GLY A 77 -3.35 6.18 -7.86
N TRP A 78 -2.85 4.99 -7.54
CA TRP A 78 -2.36 4.66 -6.19
C TRP A 78 -0.92 5.10 -6.00
N HIS A 79 -0.68 5.88 -4.96
CA HIS A 79 0.64 6.35 -4.55
C HIS A 79 1.02 5.74 -3.21
N ALA A 80 2.19 5.11 -3.16
CA ALA A 80 2.86 4.67 -1.95
C ALA A 80 4.06 5.58 -1.67
N ALA A 81 4.40 5.83 -0.41
CA ALA A 81 5.63 6.55 -0.12
C ALA A 81 6.82 5.60 -0.26
N SER A 82 7.90 6.08 -0.90
CA SER A 82 9.15 5.34 -0.98
C SER A 82 10.09 5.77 0.14
N ALA A 83 10.85 4.82 0.70
CA ALA A 83 11.93 5.16 1.61
C ALA A 83 13.02 5.92 0.85
N ALA A 84 13.39 7.11 1.33
CA ALA A 84 14.56 7.80 0.82
C ALA A 84 15.83 7.08 1.27
N ALA A 85 16.79 6.93 0.37
CA ALA A 85 18.11 6.44 0.74
C ALA A 85 18.78 7.45 1.70
N PRO A 86 19.50 6.98 2.74
CA PRO A 86 20.20 7.88 3.63
C PRO A 86 21.26 8.67 2.87
N PRO A 87 21.51 9.95 3.23
CA PRO A 87 22.57 10.72 2.62
C PRO A 87 23.92 10.02 2.86
N GLN A 88 24.74 9.87 1.81
CA GLN A 88 26.02 9.17 1.90
C GLN A 88 27.25 10.11 1.87
N GLY A 89 27.08 11.39 1.54
CA GLY A 89 28.19 12.33 1.38
C GLY A 89 27.80 13.80 1.55
N GLY A 90 28.69 14.69 1.15
CA GLY A 90 28.57 16.15 1.24
C GLY A 90 29.93 16.80 1.45
N GLY A 91 30.10 18.05 1.00
CA GLY A 91 31.35 18.82 1.25
C GLY A 91 31.57 19.15 2.73
N VAL A 92 30.48 19.14 3.51
CA VAL A 92 30.48 19.20 4.97
C VAL A 92 29.55 18.10 5.47
N ILE A 93 30.06 17.20 6.30
CA ILE A 93 29.29 16.11 6.89
C ILE A 93 29.00 16.45 8.34
N ASP A 94 27.73 16.71 8.65
CA ASP A 94 27.23 16.86 10.00
C ASP A 94 26.67 15.50 10.48
N VAL A 95 27.22 14.98 11.58
CA VAL A 95 26.82 13.68 12.13
C VAL A 95 25.50 13.77 12.89
N GLU A 96 25.23 14.87 13.58
CA GLU A 96 24.01 15.08 14.35
C GLU A 96 22.82 15.23 13.41
N ALA A 97 22.97 16.00 12.34
CA ALA A 97 21.95 16.12 11.29
C ALA A 97 21.65 14.77 10.64
N ARG A 98 22.68 13.94 10.40
CA ARG A 98 22.49 12.61 9.81
C ARG A 98 21.70 11.68 10.73
N THR A 99 22.03 11.69 12.02
CA THR A 99 21.29 10.93 13.04
C THR A 99 19.83 11.40 13.10
N ALA A 100 19.59 12.70 13.16
CA ALA A 100 18.23 13.25 13.20
C ALA A 100 17.40 12.86 11.97
N ILE A 101 17.98 12.87 10.77
CA ILE A 101 17.29 12.42 9.54
C ILE A 101 16.95 10.93 9.61
N ALA A 102 17.87 10.10 10.11
CA ALA A 102 17.63 8.67 10.27
C ALA A 102 16.48 8.39 11.26
N GLU A 103 16.43 9.12 12.38
CA GLU A 103 15.36 9.01 13.39
C GLU A 103 14.00 9.44 12.83
N ILE A 104 13.95 10.51 12.02
CA ILE A 104 12.73 10.91 11.33
C ILE A 104 12.27 9.81 10.37
N ALA A 105 13.19 9.21 9.60
CA ALA A 105 12.85 8.12 8.70
C ALA A 105 12.26 6.91 9.45
N GLU A 106 12.85 6.53 10.59
CA GLU A 106 12.30 5.47 11.45
C GLU A 106 10.94 5.82 12.03
N THR A 107 10.73 7.07 12.45
CA THR A 107 9.43 7.54 12.92
C THR A 107 8.36 7.41 11.84
N LEU A 108 8.69 7.75 10.59
CA LEU A 108 7.77 7.63 9.45
C LEU A 108 7.48 6.15 9.12
N ARG A 109 8.45 5.25 9.26
CA ARG A 109 8.24 3.80 9.13
C ARG A 109 7.30 3.26 10.21
N ALA A 110 7.55 3.63 11.47
CA ALA A 110 6.70 3.25 12.59
C ALA A 110 5.25 3.76 12.45
N ALA A 111 5.07 4.92 11.81
CA ALA A 111 3.75 5.46 11.48
C ALA A 111 3.07 4.78 10.27
N GLY A 112 3.73 3.85 9.59
CA GLY A 112 3.23 3.18 8.38
C GLY A 112 3.14 4.13 7.18
N ILE A 113 3.90 5.21 7.15
CA ILE A 113 3.92 6.15 6.01
C ILE A 113 4.82 5.59 4.90
N VAL A 114 5.95 4.99 5.29
CA VAL A 114 6.98 4.43 4.41
C VAL A 114 7.11 2.94 4.74
N PRO A 115 7.45 2.07 3.77
CA PRO A 115 7.57 0.64 4.06
C PRO A 115 8.67 0.38 5.10
N PRO A 116 8.55 -0.73 5.85
CA PRO A 116 9.60 -1.18 6.76
C PRO A 116 10.91 -1.41 6.00
N ALA A 117 12.03 -1.31 6.74
CA ALA A 117 13.39 -1.43 6.20
C ALA A 117 13.72 -2.81 5.64
#